data_AF-A0A2T0BST6-F1
#
_entry.id   AF-A0A2T0BST6-F1
#
_cell.length_a   1.000
_cell.length_b   1.000
_cell.length_c   1.000
_cell.angle_alpha   90.00
_cell.angle_beta   90.00
_cell.angle_gamma   90.00
#
_symmetry.space_group_name_H-M   'P 1'
#
loop_
_entity.id
_entity.type
_entity.pdbx_description
1 polymer ?
#
loop_
_entity_poly.entity_id
_entity_poly.type
_entity_poly.pdbx_seq_one_letter_code
_entity_poly.pdbx_strand_id
1 'polypeptide(L)'
;MVKKGRKTGYSIGIVKKEKLLFKGLCVIYFKKCEANGISEYTIRGYKNVLKYFLKFEKNDELYCKEININMFEDFKLYLKHERKVKDITVNSYIRKLTPMLTYGMQLGYIERFPYSYVKRQEVYKDIYTDKELLILLKRS
;
A
#
# COMPACT_ATOMS: atom_id res chain seq x y z
N MET A 1 14.77 -19.25 -44.81
CA MET A 1 15.26 -19.06 -43.42
C MET A 1 15.57 -17.56 -43.29
N VAL A 2 15.02 -16.72 -42.43
CA VAL A 2 14.66 -16.80 -41.00
C VAL A 2 13.43 -15.91 -40.74
N LYS A 3 12.54 -16.37 -39.87
CA LYS A 3 11.33 -15.68 -39.39
C LYS A 3 11.65 -14.73 -38.22
N LYS A 4 10.79 -13.70 -38.11
CA LYS A 4 10.27 -13.07 -36.87
C LYS A 4 11.13 -12.02 -36.15
N GLY A 5 10.50 -10.85 -36.03
CA GLY A 5 10.75 -9.88 -34.97
C GLY A 5 9.78 -8.70 -35.05
N ARG A 6 8.46 -8.94 -35.12
CA ARG A 6 7.46 -7.88 -34.98
C ARG A 6 7.63 -7.25 -33.61
N LYS A 7 8.16 -6.02 -33.55
CA LYS A 7 8.06 -5.17 -32.38
C LYS A 7 6.60 -4.73 -32.27
N THR A 8 5.81 -5.50 -31.53
CA THR A 8 4.47 -5.08 -31.11
C THR A 8 4.68 -3.96 -30.09
N GLY A 9 4.83 -2.73 -30.59
CA GLY A 9 4.71 -1.54 -29.78
C GLY A 9 3.30 -1.55 -29.22
N TYR A 10 3.16 -1.84 -27.93
CA TYR A 10 1.92 -1.56 -27.23
C TYR A 10 1.77 -0.04 -27.21
N SER A 11 1.06 0.49 -28.21
CA SER A 11 0.34 1.74 -28.07
C SER A 11 -0.68 1.52 -26.96
N ILE A 12 -0.25 1.70 -25.71
CA ILE A 12 -1.15 1.91 -24.58
C ILE A 12 -1.88 3.19 -24.93
N GLY A 13 -3.02 3.01 -25.59
CA GLY A 13 -3.96 4.08 -25.86
C GLY A 13 -4.12 4.86 -24.58
N ILE A 14 -3.96 6.18 -24.69
CA ILE A 14 -4.20 7.13 -23.62
C ILE A 14 -5.67 6.98 -23.26
N VAL A 15 -5.97 6.04 -22.37
CA VAL A 15 -7.26 5.96 -21.70
C VAL A 15 -7.37 7.29 -20.99
N LYS A 16 -8.38 8.10 -21.33
CA LYS A 16 -8.66 9.41 -20.71
C LYS A 16 -8.31 9.32 -19.21
N LYS A 17 -7.28 10.06 -18.81
CA LYS A 17 -6.68 10.01 -17.46
C LYS A 17 -7.70 10.10 -16.33
N GLU A 18 -8.86 10.68 -16.62
CA GLU A 18 -9.93 10.98 -15.67
C GLU A 18 -10.78 9.78 -15.23
N LYS A 19 -10.73 8.63 -15.90
CA LYS A 19 -11.67 7.52 -15.65
C LYS A 19 -11.05 6.25 -15.07
N LEU A 20 -9.78 6.27 -14.67
CA LEU A 20 -9.15 5.09 -14.10
C LEU A 20 -9.51 4.94 -12.62
N LEU A 21 -10.16 3.83 -12.28
CA LEU A 21 -10.41 3.45 -10.88
C LEU A 21 -9.10 3.09 -10.18
N PHE A 22 -8.97 3.48 -8.91
CA PHE A 22 -7.78 3.19 -8.10
C PHE A 22 -7.53 1.69 -7.95
N LYS A 23 -8.60 0.90 -7.78
CA LYS A 23 -8.53 -0.57 -7.78
C LYS A 23 -7.94 -1.11 -9.09
N GLY A 24 -8.35 -0.56 -10.23
CA GLY A 24 -7.82 -0.91 -11.55
C GLY A 24 -6.33 -0.59 -11.70
N LEU A 25 -5.92 0.61 -11.27
CA LEU A 25 -4.52 1.00 -11.20
C LEU A 25 -3.69 0.01 -10.36
N CYS A 26 -4.21 -0.38 -9.20
CA CYS A 26 -3.52 -1.33 -8.30
C CYS A 26 -3.37 -2.72 -8.93
N VAL A 27 -4.35 -3.20 -9.70
CA VAL A 27 -4.23 -4.48 -10.44
C VAL A 27 -3.09 -4.41 -11.45
N ILE A 28 -2.96 -3.30 -12.17
CA ILE A 28 -1.84 -3.08 -13.10
C ILE A 28 -0.51 -3.06 -12.34
N TYR A 29 -0.47 -2.39 -11.18
CA TYR A 29 0.70 -2.36 -10.31
C TYR A 29 1.10 -3.76 -9.81
N PHE A 30 0.15 -4.60 -9.39
CA PHE A 30 0.43 -5.95 -8.94
C PHE A 30 1.01 -6.83 -10.04
N LYS A 31 0.48 -6.75 -11.27
CA LYS A 31 1.06 -7.42 -12.44
C LYS A 31 2.50 -6.97 -12.70
N LYS A 32 2.78 -5.67 -12.55
CA LYS A 32 4.15 -5.13 -12.62
C LYS A 32 5.03 -5.73 -11.51
N CYS A 33 4.54 -5.82 -10.26
CA CYS A 33 5.28 -6.45 -9.17
C CYS A 33 5.62 -7.91 -9.45
N GLU A 34 4.65 -8.69 -9.94
CA GLU A 34 4.84 -10.11 -10.32
C GLU A 34 5.90 -10.24 -11.41
N ALA A 35 5.82 -9.43 -12.47
CA ALA A 35 6.81 -9.42 -13.56
C ALA A 35 8.23 -9.02 -13.11
N ASN A 36 8.37 -8.29 -11.99
CA ASN A 36 9.64 -7.89 -11.42
C ASN A 36 10.12 -8.80 -10.27
N GLY A 37 9.47 -9.96 -10.05
CA GLY A 37 9.89 -10.94 -9.06
C GLY A 37 9.61 -10.56 -7.60
N ILE A 38 8.68 -9.63 -7.35
CA ILE A 38 8.24 -9.31 -5.99
C ILE A 38 7.47 -10.51 -5.41
N SER A 39 7.80 -10.92 -4.18
CA SER A 39 7.19 -12.10 -3.58
C SER A 39 5.68 -11.98 -3.43
N GLU A 40 4.98 -13.11 -3.60
CA GLU A 40 3.52 -13.18 -3.42
C GLU A 40 3.08 -12.71 -2.03
N TYR A 41 3.90 -12.97 -1.00
CA TYR A 41 3.66 -12.50 0.36
C TYR A 41 3.58 -10.96 0.42
N THR A 42 4.51 -10.29 -0.26
CA THR A 42 4.55 -8.82 -0.32
C THR A 42 3.34 -8.27 -1.07
N ILE A 43 3.00 -8.89 -2.21
CA ILE A 43 1.83 -8.52 -3.01
C ILE A 43 0.53 -8.72 -2.22
N ARG A 44 0.43 -9.80 -1.44
CA ARG A 44 -0.70 -10.04 -0.52
C ARG A 44 -0.80 -8.94 0.53
N GLY A 45 0.33 -8.47 1.04
CA GLY A 45 0.41 -7.29 1.90
C GLY A 45 -0.20 -6.04 1.25
N TYR A 46 0.13 -5.77 -0.01
CA TYR A 46 -0.46 -4.64 -0.75
C TYR A 46 -1.97 -4.81 -0.96
N LYS A 47 -2.43 -6.01 -1.38
CA LYS A 47 -3.85 -6.34 -1.57
C LYS A 47 -4.66 -6.14 -0.27
N ASN A 48 -4.10 -6.53 0.87
CA ASN A 48 -4.75 -6.37 2.18
C ASN A 48 -4.95 -4.90 2.54
N VAL A 49 -3.93 -4.06 2.31
CA VAL A 49 -4.03 -2.62 2.60
C VAL A 49 -4.98 -1.92 1.63
N LEU A 50 -4.98 -2.31 0.36
CA LEU A 50 -5.95 -1.81 -0.62
C LEU A 50 -7.40 -2.06 -0.16
N LYS A 51 -7.70 -3.27 0.34
CA LYS A 51 -9.03 -3.60 0.89
C LYS A 51 -9.42 -2.66 2.04
N TYR A 52 -8.47 -2.30 2.89
CA TYR A 52 -8.73 -1.39 4.01
C TYR A 52 -8.92 0.05 3.57
N PHE A 53 -8.18 0.48 2.55
CA PHE A 53 -8.32 1.80 1.97
C PHE A 53 -9.68 2.00 1.29
N LEU A 54 -10.12 1.05 0.46
CA LEU A 54 -11.44 1.10 -0.17
C LEU A 54 -12.58 1.01 0.85
N LYS A 55 -12.41 0.22 1.91
CA LYS A 55 -13.38 0.16 3.02
C LYS A 55 -13.51 1.50 3.76
N PHE A 56 -12.39 2.20 3.96
CA PHE A 56 -12.37 3.52 4.58
C PHE A 56 -13.18 4.52 3.75
N GLU A 57 -12.94 4.55 2.44
CA GLU A 57 -13.66 5.46 1.52
C GLU A 57 -15.15 5.10 1.38
N LYS A 58 -15.52 3.84 1.70
CA LYS A 58 -16.86 3.28 1.46
C LYS A 58 -17.28 3.38 -0.01
N ASN A 59 -16.30 3.48 -0.91
CA ASN A 59 -16.49 3.61 -2.35
C ASN A 59 -15.56 2.64 -3.08
N ASP A 60 -16.15 1.59 -3.67
CA ASP A 60 -15.41 0.65 -4.52
C ASP A 60 -15.09 1.22 -5.91
N GLU A 61 -15.74 2.32 -6.29
CA GLU A 61 -15.58 3.07 -7.54
C GLU A 61 -14.76 4.36 -7.37
N LEU A 62 -13.83 4.37 -6.41
CA LEU A 62 -12.90 5.49 -6.21
C LEU A 62 -12.01 5.70 -7.45
N TYR A 63 -12.09 6.89 -8.05
CA TYR A 63 -11.24 7.29 -9.18
C TYR A 63 -9.87 7.78 -8.70
N CYS A 64 -8.82 7.51 -9.48
CA CYS A 64 -7.46 7.95 -9.13
C CYS A 64 -7.34 9.46 -8.94
N LYS A 65 -8.11 10.25 -9.72
CA LYS A 65 -8.11 11.72 -9.67
C LYS A 65 -8.64 12.30 -8.35
N GLU A 66 -9.43 11.51 -7.61
CA GLU A 66 -10.05 11.96 -6.35
C GLU A 66 -9.09 11.81 -5.17
N ILE A 67 -8.04 10.99 -5.34
CA ILE A 67 -7.05 10.73 -4.30
C ILE A 67 -6.17 11.96 -4.13
N ASN A 68 -6.21 12.52 -2.93
CA ASN A 68 -5.44 13.69 -2.54
C ASN A 68 -4.81 13.49 -1.15
N ILE A 69 -4.06 14.51 -0.70
CA ILE A 69 -3.40 14.49 0.61
C ILE A 69 -4.38 14.35 1.78
N ASN A 70 -5.57 14.94 1.72
CA ASN A 70 -6.55 14.87 2.80
C ASN A 70 -7.03 13.42 2.96
N MET A 71 -7.37 12.75 1.85
CA MET A 71 -7.75 11.33 1.88
C MET A 71 -6.64 10.43 2.48
N PHE A 72 -5.38 10.78 2.24
CA PHE A 72 -4.24 10.07 2.83
C PHE A 72 -4.09 10.33 4.34
N GLU A 73 -4.29 11.57 4.79
CA GLU A 73 -4.29 11.93 6.23
C GLU A 73 -5.50 11.32 6.96
N ASP A 74 -6.68 11.37 6.35
CA ASP A 74 -7.92 10.79 6.88
C ASP A 74 -7.81 9.27 6.98
N PHE A 75 -7.17 8.61 6.02
CA PHE A 75 -6.88 7.19 6.13
C PHE A 75 -5.98 6.88 7.34
N LYS A 76 -4.99 7.73 7.67
CA LYS A 76 -4.18 7.56 8.89
C LYS A 76 -5.04 7.71 10.15
N LEU A 77 -5.96 8.66 10.18
CA LEU A 77 -6.89 8.85 11.30
C LEU A 77 -7.84 7.67 11.44
N TYR A 78 -8.40 7.16 10.34
CA TYR A 78 -9.22 5.94 10.30
C TYR A 78 -8.49 4.74 10.94
N LEU A 79 -7.23 4.52 10.55
CA LEU A 79 -6.43 3.44 11.12
C LEU A 79 -6.21 3.60 12.63
N LYS A 80 -5.97 4.83 13.10
CA LYS A 80 -5.76 5.12 14.52
C LYS A 80 -7.04 5.02 15.35
N HIS A 81 -8.12 5.66 14.92
CA HIS A 81 -9.29 5.88 15.77
C HIS A 81 -10.34 4.78 15.58
N GLU A 82 -10.65 4.41 14.35
CA GLU A 82 -11.67 3.39 14.08
C GLU A 82 -11.12 1.98 14.22
N ARG A 83 -9.92 1.74 13.70
CA ARG A 83 -9.28 0.43 13.79
C ARG A 83 -8.45 0.20 15.04
N LYS A 84 -8.18 1.28 15.80
CA LYS A 84 -7.44 1.23 17.07
C LYS A 84 -6.11 0.48 16.96
N VAL A 85 -5.44 0.58 15.82
CA VAL A 85 -4.14 -0.08 15.62
C VAL A 85 -3.00 0.81 16.14
N LYS A 86 -1.93 0.17 16.64
CA LYS A 86 -0.73 0.85 17.11
C LYS A 86 -0.06 1.66 15.98
N ASP A 87 0.64 2.74 16.32
CA ASP A 87 1.36 3.58 15.35
C ASP A 87 2.32 2.80 14.44
N ILE A 88 2.96 1.75 14.96
CA ILE A 88 3.81 0.86 14.16
C ILE A 88 3.02 0.15 13.06
N THR A 89 1.79 -0.27 13.35
CA THR A 89 0.89 -0.91 12.41
C THR A 89 0.34 0.10 11.41
N VAL A 90 -0.01 1.31 11.84
CA VAL A 90 -0.39 2.41 10.94
C VAL A 90 0.73 2.64 9.92
N ASN A 91 1.96 2.86 10.40
CA ASN A 91 3.11 3.07 9.51
C ASN A 91 3.41 1.86 8.62
N SER A 92 3.14 0.63 9.09
CA SER A 92 3.25 -0.59 8.29
C SER A 92 2.22 -0.66 7.15
N TYR A 93 1.01 -0.11 7.36
CA TYR A 93 -0.01 0.01 6.32
C TYR A 93 0.32 1.14 5.35
N ILE A 94 0.73 2.30 5.85
CA ILE A 94 1.13 3.43 5.01
C ILE A 94 2.27 3.03 4.08
N ARG A 95 3.32 2.36 4.57
CA ARG A 95 4.42 1.84 3.72
C ARG A 95 3.98 0.88 2.63
N LYS A 96 2.86 0.17 2.80
CA LYS A 96 2.28 -0.72 1.79
C LYS A 96 1.39 0.02 0.81
N LEU A 97 0.74 1.10 1.24
CA LEU A 97 -0.12 1.95 0.40
C LEU A 97 0.71 2.85 -0.52
N THR A 98 1.77 3.49 0.00
CA THR A 98 2.56 4.50 -0.72
C THR A 98 3.05 4.03 -2.09
N PRO A 99 3.59 2.80 -2.27
CA PRO A 99 4.05 2.36 -3.60
C PRO A 99 2.94 2.36 -4.67
N MET A 100 1.71 2.03 -4.30
CA MET A 100 0.55 2.06 -5.21
C MET A 100 0.18 3.51 -5.58
N LEU A 101 0.21 4.42 -4.61
CA LEU A 101 -0.04 5.84 -4.82
C LEU A 101 1.03 6.47 -5.70
N THR A 102 2.30 6.23 -5.39
CA THR A 102 3.45 6.71 -6.16
C THR A 102 3.42 6.18 -7.58
N TYR A 103 3.01 4.93 -7.79
CA TYR A 103 2.82 4.39 -9.14
C TYR A 103 1.74 5.16 -9.93
N GLY A 104 0.60 5.47 -9.28
CA GLY A 104 -0.44 6.33 -9.88
C GLY A 104 0.05 7.74 -10.21
N MET A 105 0.89 8.31 -9.36
CA MET A 105 1.51 9.62 -9.59
C MET A 105 2.54 9.62 -10.72
N GLN A 106 3.33 8.56 -10.83
CA GLN A 106 4.31 8.39 -11.91
C GLN A 106 3.62 8.32 -13.28
N LEU A 107 2.48 7.64 -13.35
CA LEU A 107 1.66 7.55 -14.56
C LEU A 107 0.78 8.79 -14.79
N GLY A 108 0.72 9.71 -13.82
CA GLY A 108 -0.08 10.94 -13.90
C GLY A 108 -1.59 10.72 -13.79
N TYR A 109 -2.02 9.64 -13.11
CA TYR A 109 -3.42 9.40 -12.76
C TYR A 109 -3.81 9.99 -11.39
N ILE A 110 -2.82 10.19 -10.51
CA ILE A 110 -2.97 10.79 -9.18
C ILE A 110 -2.11 12.06 -9.16
N GLU A 111 -2.65 13.15 -8.64
CA GLU A 111 -1.87 14.38 -8.42
C GLU A 111 -0.75 14.14 -7.42
N ARG A 112 0.42 14.75 -7.62
CA ARG A 112 1.56 14.55 -6.73
C ARG A 112 1.32 15.27 -5.41
N PHE A 113 1.44 14.54 -4.30
CA PHE A 113 1.42 15.12 -2.96
C PHE A 113 2.50 14.50 -2.07
N PRO A 114 3.00 15.25 -1.08
CA PRO A 114 3.94 14.72 -0.10
C PRO A 114 3.24 13.76 0.88
N TYR A 115 3.95 12.73 1.31
CA TYR A 115 3.46 11.79 2.33
C TYR A 115 4.23 11.97 3.63
N SER A 116 3.53 11.89 4.76
CA SER A 116 4.12 11.87 6.09
C SER A 116 3.81 10.57 6.84
N TYR A 117 4.75 10.12 7.67
CA TYR A 117 4.57 9.00 8.59
C TYR A 117 4.18 9.48 9.98
N VAL A 118 3.49 8.64 10.74
CA VAL A 118 3.15 8.93 12.13
C VAL A 118 4.43 8.96 12.97
N LYS A 119 4.69 10.09 13.64
CA LYS A 119 5.76 10.21 14.65
C LYS A 119 5.51 9.21 15.77
N ARG A 120 6.50 8.38 16.08
CA ARG A 120 6.39 7.30 17.06
C ARG A 120 6.57 7.87 18.47
N GLN A 121 5.69 7.53 19.42
CA GLN A 121 6.09 7.46 20.83
C GLN A 121 6.80 6.12 21.05
N GLU A 122 8.02 6.14 21.56
CA GLU A 122 8.74 4.92 21.94
C GLU A 122 8.01 4.27 23.11
N VAL A 123 7.19 3.26 22.81
CA VAL A 123 6.73 2.32 23.83
C VAL A 123 7.93 1.45 24.14
N TYR A 124 8.67 1.77 25.21
CA TYR A 124 9.60 0.82 25.81
C TYR A 124 8.80 -0.46 26.06
N LYS A 125 9.17 -1.54 25.36
CA LYS A 125 8.75 -2.86 25.79
C LYS A 125 9.47 -3.07 27.12
N ASP A 126 8.74 -3.26 28.21
CA ASP A 126 9.32 -3.85 29.40
C ASP A 126 10.02 -5.13 28.95
N ILE A 127 11.35 -5.10 29.04
CA ILE A 127 12.16 -6.29 28.89
C ILE A 127 11.77 -7.21 30.05
N TYR A 128 11.54 -8.49 29.72
CA TYR A 128 11.23 -9.51 30.72
C TYR A 128 12.17 -9.37 31.90
N THR A 129 11.62 -9.38 33.11
CA THR A 129 12.47 -9.41 34.31
C THR A 129 13.22 -10.74 34.35
N ASP A 130 14.40 -10.78 34.97
CA ASP A 130 15.23 -12.00 35.08
C ASP A 130 14.44 -13.22 35.60
N LYS A 131 13.38 -12.97 36.40
CA LYS A 131 12.45 -13.99 36.90
C LYS A 131 11.61 -14.64 35.79
N GLU A 132 11.12 -13.86 34.82
CA GLU A 132 10.34 -14.36 33.69
C GLU A 132 11.22 -15.14 32.70
N LEU A 133 12.47 -14.69 32.51
CA LEU A 133 13.51 -15.41 31.75
C LEU A 133 13.78 -16.80 32.35
N LEU A 134 13.93 -16.89 33.68
CA LEU A 134 14.18 -18.17 34.37
C LEU A 134 12.98 -19.14 34.29
N ILE A 135 11.75 -18.64 34.24
CA ILE A 135 10.56 -19.48 34.07
C ILE A 135 10.49 -20.07 32.66
N LEU A 136 10.87 -19.29 31.64
CA LEU A 136 10.92 -19.75 30.25
C LEU A 136 12.03 -20.79 30.02
N LEU A 137 13.19 -20.64 30.68
CA LEU A 137 14.31 -21.57 30.59
C LEU A 137 14.09 -22.92 31.29
N LYS A 138 13.15 -23.02 32.24
CA LYS A 138 12.83 -24.29 32.94
C LYS A 138 11.90 -25.21 32.16
N ARG A 139 11.45 -24.79 30.97
CA ARG A 139 10.47 -25.51 30.14
C ARG A 139 11.05 -26.04 28.81
N SER A 140 12.37 -26.08 28.68
CA SER A 140 13.11 -26.72 27.58
C SER A 140 13.71 -28.04 28.03
#